data_AF-A0A2E9CAW1-F1
#
_entry.id   AF-A0A2E9CAW1-F1
#
_cell.length_a   1.000
_cell.length_b   1.000
_cell.length_c   1.000
_cell.angle_alpha   90.00
_cell.angle_beta   90.00
_cell.angle_gamma   90.00
#
_symmetry.space_group_name_H-M   'P 1'
#
loop_
_entity.id
_entity.type
_entity.pdbx_description
1 polymer ?
#
loop_
_entity_poly.entity_id
_entity_poly.type
_entity_poly.pdbx_seq_one_letter_code
_entity_poly.pdbx_strand_id
1 'polypeptide(L)'
;RNEDVNPYWIVFWPTFLLFSTSLCSVSAVALASYGENRLNESINLAVLSVAMAGIALAAMIFDGYMTTSTEFRDYLWLAAADIFGTIVGISLAIAAFAIVIWAYENSLPLPENSPPPTDDEIQHVVALAKNHIGGDEE
;
A
#
# COMPACT_ATOMS: atom_id res chain seq x y z
N ARG A 1 9.50 20.36 -39.93
CA ARG A 1 9.60 20.12 -38.47
C ARG A 1 9.39 18.63 -38.32
N ASN A 2 10.42 17.86 -37.97
CA ASN A 2 10.32 16.41 -37.89
C ASN A 2 9.12 16.04 -37.02
N GLU A 3 8.29 15.13 -37.50
CA GLU A 3 7.05 14.65 -36.87
C GLU A 3 7.35 13.65 -35.74
N ASP A 4 8.50 13.81 -35.08
CA ASP A 4 8.96 12.89 -34.06
C ASP A 4 8.12 13.09 -32.78
N VAL A 5 7.41 12.04 -32.37
CA VAL A 5 6.67 12.01 -31.11
C VAL A 5 7.66 12.22 -29.97
N ASN A 6 7.28 13.03 -28.97
CA ASN A 6 8.12 13.22 -27.80
C ASN A 6 8.38 11.85 -27.13
N PRO A 7 9.65 11.43 -26.99
CA PRO A 7 10.02 10.09 -26.55
C PRO A 7 9.53 9.77 -25.14
N TYR A 8 9.20 10.75 -24.30
CA TYR A 8 8.65 10.46 -22.98
C TYR A 8 7.25 9.84 -23.02
N TRP A 9 6.46 10.12 -24.07
CA TRP A 9 5.10 9.57 -24.19
C TRP A 9 5.11 8.05 -24.41
N ILE A 10 6.13 7.52 -25.07
CA ILE A 10 6.19 6.10 -25.39
C ILE A 10 6.42 5.23 -24.15
N VAL A 11 7.12 5.77 -23.16
CA VAL A 11 7.34 5.13 -21.86
C VAL A 11 6.18 5.42 -20.90
N PHE A 12 5.63 6.64 -20.97
CA PHE A 12 4.56 7.07 -20.09
C PHE A 12 3.31 6.22 -20.22
N TRP A 13 2.82 5.98 -21.44
CA TRP A 13 1.54 5.28 -21.64
C TRP A 13 1.52 3.85 -21.10
N PRO A 14 2.50 2.98 -21.43
CA PRO A 14 2.56 1.64 -20.84
C PRO A 14 2.63 1.68 -19.32
N THR A 15 3.48 2.54 -18.76
CA THR A 15 3.65 2.67 -17.30
C THR A 15 2.37 3.15 -16.62
N PHE A 16 1.75 4.21 -17.15
CA PHE A 16 0.51 4.78 -16.62
C PHE A 16 -0.63 3.78 -16.67
N LEU A 17 -0.82 3.09 -17.80
CA LEU A 17 -1.91 2.13 -17.96
C LEU A 17 -1.73 0.92 -17.04
N LEU A 18 -0.51 0.37 -16.95
CA LEU A 18 -0.22 -0.79 -16.11
C LEU A 18 -0.34 -0.45 -14.63
N PHE A 19 0.23 0.68 -14.20
CA PHE A 19 0.16 1.14 -12.82
C PHE A 19 -1.26 1.49 -12.41
N SER A 20 -2.00 2.24 -13.23
CA SER A 20 -3.39 2.63 -12.93
C SER A 20 -4.32 1.42 -12.88
N THR A 21 -4.16 0.47 -13.81
CA THR A 21 -4.91 -0.79 -13.79
C THR A 21 -4.69 -1.54 -12.47
N SER A 22 -3.43 -1.70 -12.08
CA SER A 22 -3.03 -2.41 -10.86
C SER A 22 -3.56 -1.69 -9.61
N LEU A 23 -3.38 -0.38 -9.53
CA LEU A 23 -3.81 0.43 -8.39
C LEU A 23 -5.34 0.43 -8.24
N CYS A 24 -6.08 0.59 -9.34
CA CYS A 24 -7.54 0.52 -9.31
C CYS A 24 -8.03 -0.88 -8.93
N SER A 25 -7.37 -1.94 -9.42
CA SER A 25 -7.73 -3.32 -9.07
C SER A 25 -7.53 -3.60 -7.58
N VAL A 26 -6.35 -3.26 -7.04
CA VAL A 26 -6.05 -3.42 -5.61
C VAL A 26 -7.00 -2.59 -4.75
N SER A 27 -7.27 -1.35 -5.14
CA SER A 27 -8.19 -0.46 -4.41
C SER A 27 -9.62 -0.98 -4.45
N ALA A 28 -10.08 -1.50 -5.59
CA ALA A 28 -11.40 -2.11 -5.73
C ALA A 28 -11.55 -3.32 -4.80
N VAL A 29 -10.56 -4.20 -4.77
CA VAL A 29 -10.54 -5.36 -3.87
C VAL A 29 -10.53 -4.93 -2.41
N ALA A 30 -9.68 -3.96 -2.04
CA ALA A 30 -9.60 -3.45 -0.68
C ALA A 30 -10.92 -2.83 -0.20
N LEU A 31 -11.61 -2.08 -1.06
CA LEU A 31 -12.93 -1.51 -0.75
C LEU A 31 -14.02 -2.59 -0.67
N ALA A 32 -13.94 -3.65 -1.47
CA ALA A 32 -14.88 -4.77 -1.37
C ALA A 32 -14.66 -5.62 -0.11
N SER A 33 -13.42 -5.78 0.34
CA SER A 33 -13.08 -6.62 1.49
C SER A 33 -13.19 -5.91 2.83
N TYR A 34 -12.73 -4.65 2.91
CA TYR A 34 -12.64 -3.91 4.17
C TYR A 34 -13.55 -2.67 4.22
N GLY A 35 -14.14 -2.27 3.08
CA GLY A 35 -14.96 -1.07 3.00
C GLY A 35 -16.41 -1.32 3.42
N GLU A 36 -16.84 -0.69 4.52
CA GLU A 36 -18.24 -0.72 4.94
C GLU A 36 -19.10 0.14 4.01
N ASN A 37 -20.10 -0.47 3.37
CA ASN A 37 -21.04 0.20 2.48
C ASN A 37 -20.37 0.94 1.27
N ARG A 38 -19.24 0.42 0.79
CA ARG A 38 -18.45 0.99 -0.33
C ARG A 38 -18.49 0.16 -1.63
N LEU A 39 -19.47 -0.73 -1.79
CA LEU A 39 -19.55 -1.60 -2.96
C LEU A 39 -19.66 -0.84 -4.29
N ASN A 40 -20.44 0.24 -4.35
CA ASN A 40 -20.56 1.05 -5.56
C ASN A 40 -19.21 1.67 -5.97
N GLU A 41 -18.43 2.14 -5.01
CA GLU A 41 -17.10 2.70 -5.27
C GLU A 41 -16.11 1.62 -5.73
N SER A 42 -16.16 0.44 -5.10
CA SER A 42 -15.38 -0.73 -5.52
C SER A 42 -15.69 -1.12 -6.98
N ILE A 43 -16.97 -1.16 -7.36
CA ILE A 43 -17.38 -1.46 -8.73
C ILE A 43 -16.88 -0.40 -9.71
N ASN A 44 -16.98 0.88 -9.37
CA ASN A 44 -16.47 1.96 -10.23
C ASN A 44 -14.97 1.81 -10.49
N LEU A 45 -14.18 1.51 -9.44
CA LEU A 45 -12.74 1.26 -9.57
C LEU A 45 -12.43 -0.01 -10.36
N ALA A 46 -13.21 -1.08 -10.18
CA ALA A 46 -13.05 -2.31 -10.94
C ALA A 46 -13.32 -2.08 -12.44
N VAL A 47 -14.39 -1.35 -12.77
CA VAL A 47 -14.70 -0.97 -14.16
C VAL A 47 -13.60 -0.10 -14.75
N LEU A 48 -13.08 0.86 -14.00
CA LEU A 48 -11.97 1.71 -14.44
C LEU A 48 -10.70 0.88 -14.69
N SER A 49 -10.39 -0.07 -13.81
CA SER A 49 -9.27 -1.01 -13.98
C SER A 49 -9.41 -1.83 -15.27
N VAL A 50 -10.59 -2.40 -15.51
CA VAL A 50 -10.87 -3.18 -16.74
C VAL A 50 -10.77 -2.30 -17.98
N ALA A 51 -11.25 -1.06 -17.93
CA ALA A 51 -11.15 -0.12 -19.05
C ALA A 51 -9.68 0.19 -19.38
N MET A 52 -8.86 0.50 -18.38
CA MET A 52 -7.43 0.77 -18.57
C MET A 52 -6.67 -0.47 -19.08
N ALA A 53 -6.98 -1.65 -18.54
CA ALA A 53 -6.45 -2.92 -19.03
C ALA A 53 -6.84 -3.17 -20.49
N GLY A 54 -8.10 -2.90 -20.84
CA GLY A 54 -8.61 -3.04 -22.20
C GLY A 54 -7.86 -2.14 -23.19
N ILE A 55 -7.57 -0.90 -22.80
CA ILE A 55 -6.75 0.02 -23.61
C ILE A 55 -5.32 -0.51 -23.77
N ALA A 56 -4.69 -0.98 -22.69
CA ALA A 56 -3.34 -1.56 -22.75
C ALA A 56 -3.28 -2.80 -23.64
N LEU A 57 -4.26 -3.70 -23.53
CA LEU A 57 -4.39 -4.88 -24.38
C LEU A 57 -4.60 -4.49 -25.86
N ALA A 58 -5.45 -3.50 -26.13
CA ALA A 58 -5.65 -3.01 -27.48
C ALA A 58 -4.36 -2.44 -28.08
N ALA A 59 -3.62 -1.62 -27.33
CA ALA A 59 -2.33 -1.07 -27.74
C ALA A 59 -1.25 -2.15 -27.95
N MET A 60 -1.34 -3.27 -27.22
CA MET A 60 -0.47 -4.42 -27.48
C MET A 60 -0.86 -5.20 -28.74
N ILE A 61 -2.09 -5.13 -29.24
CA ILE A 61 -2.54 -5.95 -30.38
C ILE A 61 -2.53 -5.16 -31.68
N PHE A 62 -2.92 -3.88 -31.63
CA PHE A 62 -3.07 -3.03 -32.80
C PHE A 62 -1.93 -2.03 -32.89
N ASP A 63 -1.40 -1.85 -34.10
CA ASP A 63 -0.44 -0.80 -34.37
C ASP A 63 -1.14 0.57 -34.33
N GLY A 64 -0.52 1.53 -33.64
CA GLY A 64 -0.95 2.91 -33.63
C GLY A 64 -0.38 3.69 -34.81
N TYR A 65 -0.85 4.93 -34.97
CA TYR A 65 -0.36 5.83 -36.03
C TYR A 65 1.14 6.18 -35.87
N MET A 66 1.61 6.28 -34.63
CA MET A 66 2.99 6.69 -34.31
C MET A 66 3.80 5.68 -33.49
N THR A 67 3.19 4.59 -33.03
CA THR A 67 3.84 3.59 -32.17
C THR A 67 3.37 2.21 -32.57
N THR A 68 4.31 1.30 -32.81
CA THR A 68 3.98 -0.08 -33.17
C THR A 68 3.58 -0.86 -31.92
N SER A 69 2.76 -1.89 -32.11
CA SER A 69 2.36 -2.81 -31.05
C SER A 69 3.56 -3.53 -30.42
N THR A 70 4.62 -3.80 -31.20
CA THR A 70 5.85 -4.44 -30.70
C THR A 70 6.62 -3.50 -29.77
N GLU A 71 6.80 -2.25 -30.19
CA GLU A 71 7.46 -1.23 -29.38
C GLU A 71 6.70 -0.94 -28.08
N PHE A 72 5.37 -0.87 -28.15
CA PHE A 72 4.53 -0.72 -26.96
C PHE A 72 4.68 -1.90 -25.98
N ARG A 73 4.74 -3.14 -26.47
CA ARG A 73 4.96 -4.35 -25.64
C ARG A 73 6.32 -4.30 -24.94
N ASP A 74 7.38 -3.89 -25.63
CA ASP A 74 8.72 -3.81 -25.05
C ASP A 74 8.75 -2.83 -23.87
N TYR A 75 8.18 -1.63 -24.06
CA TYR A 75 8.06 -0.65 -22.98
C TYR A 75 7.10 -1.09 -21.87
N LEU A 76 6.05 -1.85 -22.19
CA LEU A 76 5.14 -2.40 -21.19
C LEU A 76 5.83 -3.42 -20.28
N TRP A 77 6.68 -4.28 -20.84
CA TRP A 77 7.48 -5.21 -20.04
C TRP A 77 8.54 -4.50 -19.21
N LEU A 78 9.16 -3.45 -19.75
CA LEU A 78 10.10 -2.63 -19.00
C LEU A 78 9.40 -1.94 -17.81
N ALA A 79 8.23 -1.35 -18.04
CA ALA A 79 7.41 -0.74 -16.99
C ALA A 79 6.97 -1.76 -15.93
N ALA A 80 6.61 -2.98 -16.35
CA ALA A 80 6.28 -4.06 -15.42
C ALA A 80 7.49 -4.43 -14.53
N ALA A 81 8.69 -4.50 -15.12
CA ALA A 81 9.92 -4.76 -14.39
C ALA A 81 10.24 -3.64 -13.38
N ASP A 82 10.07 -2.37 -13.77
CA ASP A 82 10.30 -1.22 -12.90
C ASP A 82 9.34 -1.20 -11.70
N ILE A 83 8.05 -1.43 -11.95
CA ILE A 83 7.02 -1.47 -10.90
C ILE A 83 7.28 -2.65 -9.96
N PHE A 84 7.54 -3.84 -10.50
CA PHE A 84 7.85 -5.02 -9.70
C PHE A 84 9.12 -4.81 -8.86
N GLY A 85 10.19 -4.32 -9.47
CA GLY A 85 11.46 -4.02 -8.79
C GLY A 85 11.28 -3.00 -7.67
N THR A 86 10.45 -1.98 -7.87
CA THR A 86 10.12 -0.99 -6.85
C THR A 86 9.40 -1.62 -5.65
N ILE A 87 8.37 -2.45 -5.90
CA ILE A 87 7.62 -3.12 -4.84
C ILE A 87 8.53 -4.07 -4.06
N VAL A 88 9.31 -4.91 -4.75
CA VAL A 88 10.25 -5.84 -4.13
C VAL A 88 11.31 -5.09 -3.32
N GLY A 89 11.86 -4.01 -3.86
CA GLY A 89 12.84 -3.17 -3.16
C GLY A 89 12.29 -2.58 -1.87
N ILE A 90 11.07 -2.02 -1.91
CA ILE A 90 10.38 -1.50 -0.72
C ILE A 90 10.15 -2.61 0.31
N SER A 91 9.64 -3.77 -0.12
CA SER A 91 9.39 -4.90 0.77
C SER A 91 10.67 -5.42 1.43
N LEU A 92 11.77 -5.53 0.67
CA LEU A 92 13.06 -5.95 1.20
C LEU A 92 13.64 -4.94 2.19
N ALA A 93 13.47 -3.63 1.94
CA ALA A 93 13.88 -2.60 2.86
C ALA A 93 13.12 -2.71 4.19
N ILE A 94 11.79 -2.84 4.15
CA ILE A 94 10.96 -3.04 5.35
C ILE A 94 11.37 -4.31 6.10
N ALA A 95 11.57 -5.41 5.38
CA ALA A 95 11.98 -6.68 5.98
C ALA A 95 13.35 -6.59 6.67
N ALA A 96 14.32 -5.89 6.07
CA ALA A 96 15.62 -5.68 6.68
C ALA A 96 15.52 -4.92 8.02
N PHE A 97 14.73 -3.84 8.08
CA PHE A 97 14.48 -3.13 9.34
C PHE A 97 13.77 -4.00 10.37
N ALA A 98 12.74 -4.75 9.96
CA ALA A 98 12.01 -5.64 10.85
C ALA A 98 12.93 -6.72 11.45
N ILE A 99 13.82 -7.31 10.66
CA ILE A 99 14.81 -8.29 11.13
C ILE A 99 15.76 -7.67 12.14
N VAL A 100 16.25 -6.45 11.89
CA VAL A 100 17.16 -5.76 12.82
C VAL A 100 16.47 -5.46 14.15
N ILE A 101 15.24 -4.94 14.12
CA ILE A 101 14.47 -4.65 15.34
C ILE A 101 14.21 -5.95 16.10
N TRP A 102 13.73 -6.99 15.43
CA TRP A 102 13.46 -8.28 16.04
C TRP A 102 14.71 -8.91 16.67
N ALA A 103 15.85 -8.87 15.97
CA ALA A 103 17.11 -9.39 16.49
C ALA A 103 17.57 -8.62 17.73
N TYR A 104 17.38 -7.30 17.74
CA TYR A 104 17.71 -6.45 18.87
C TYR A 104 16.79 -6.75 20.08
N GLU A 105 15.48 -6.74 19.88
CA GLU A 105 14.51 -7.03 20.95
C GLU A 105 14.70 -8.42 21.55
N ASN A 106 14.93 -9.44 20.72
CA ASN A 106 15.16 -10.80 21.16
C ASN A 106 16.48 -10.96 21.96
N SER A 107 17.42 -10.01 21.83
CA SER A 107 18.69 -10.03 22.57
C SER A 107 18.61 -9.33 23.93
N LEU A 108 17.52 -8.62 24.24
CA LEU A 108 17.38 -7.92 25.50
C LEU A 108 17.09 -8.89 26.65
N PRO A 109 17.69 -8.69 27.84
CA PRO A 109 17.34 -9.46 29.02
C PRO A 109 15.88 -9.18 29.41
N LEU A 110 15.24 -10.14 30.08
CA LEU A 110 13.92 -9.93 30.67
C LEU A 110 13.96 -8.70 31.57
N PRO A 111 12.95 -7.80 31.46
CA PRO A 111 12.89 -6.64 32.33
C PRO A 111 12.83 -7.09 33.79
N GLU A 112 13.51 -6.36 34.67
CA GLU A 112 13.38 -6.59 36.10
C GLU A 112 11.92 -6.37 36.50
N ASN A 113 11.40 -7.27 37.35
CA ASN A 113 10.09 -7.07 37.94
C ASN A 113 10.13 -5.78 38.74
N SER A 114 9.15 -4.91 38.52
CA SER A 114 8.94 -3.75 39.39
C SER A 114 8.84 -4.24 40.84
N PRO A 115 9.48 -3.55 41.79
CA PRO A 115 9.32 -3.89 43.20
C PRO A 115 7.83 -3.83 43.56
N PRO A 116 7.41 -4.58 44.60
CA PRO A 116 6.04 -4.48 45.10
C PRO A 116 5.72 -3.02 45.43
N PRO A 117 4.48 -2.56 45.21
CA PRO A 117 4.09 -1.19 45.47
C PRO A 117 4.41 -0.78 46.91
N THR A 118 4.90 0.44 47.05
CA THR A 118 5.19 1.01 48.37
C THR A 118 3.89 1.36 49.09
N ASP A 119 3.88 1.36 50.43
CA ASP A 119 2.67 1.67 51.23
C ASP A 119 2.06 3.04 50.86
N ASP A 120 2.89 4.02 50.50
CA ASP A 120 2.47 5.35 50.04
C ASP A 120 1.75 5.30 48.68
N GLU A 121 2.20 4.45 47.76
CA GLU A 121 1.56 4.24 46.45
C GLU A 121 0.25 3.50 46.60
N ILE A 122 0.18 2.52 47.52
CA ILE A 122 -1.07 1.83 47.86
C ILE A 122 -2.06 2.83 48.43
N GLN A 123 -1.65 3.69 49.36
CA GLN A 123 -2.51 4.74 49.91
C GLN A 123 -2.98 5.71 48.83
N HIS A 124 -2.10 6.09 47.91
CA HIS A 124 -2.46 6.95 46.78
C HIS A 124 -3.51 6.30 45.87
N VAL A 125 -3.33 5.04 45.48
CA VAL A 125 -4.27 4.30 44.63
C VAL A 125 -5.59 4.05 45.36
N VAL A 126 -5.56 3.74 46.66
CA VAL A 126 -6.77 3.59 47.48
C VAL A 126 -7.53 4.91 47.63
N ALA A 127 -6.82 6.04 47.78
CA ALA A 127 -7.44 7.36 47.81
C ALA A 127 -8.09 7.71 46.46
N LEU A 128 -7.40 7.41 45.35
CA LEU A 128 -7.93 7.59 44.01
C LEU A 128 -9.17 6.72 43.76
N ALA A 129 -9.12 5.45 44.18
CA ALA A 129 -10.23 4.52 44.06
C ALA A 129 -11.43 4.98 44.91
N LYS A 130 -11.22 5.43 46.15
CA LYS A 130 -12.29 5.99 46.99
C LYS A 130 -12.95 7.23 46.38
N ASN A 131 -12.17 8.09 45.72
CA ASN A 131 -12.69 9.27 45.03
C ASN A 131 -13.51 8.96 43.76
N HIS A 132 -13.36 7.76 43.17
CA HIS A 132 -14.06 7.39 41.92
C HIS A 132 -15.05 6.22 42.09
N ILE A 133 -15.00 5.46 43.19
CA ILE A 133 -15.93 4.36 43.50
C ILE A 133 -17.18 4.86 44.23
N GLY A 134 -17.14 6.06 44.81
CA GLY A 134 -18.36 6.81 45.11
C GLY A 134 -18.92 7.33 43.79
N GLY A 135 -19.85 6.59 43.18
CA GLY A 135 -20.69 7.15 42.14
C GLY A 135 -21.47 8.30 42.75
N ASP A 136 -20.95 9.52 42.57
CA ASP A 136 -21.74 10.72 42.79
C ASP A 136 -22.93 10.63 41.84
N GLU A 137 -24.10 10.67 42.47
CA GLU A 137 -25.41 10.67 41.88
C GLU A 137 -25.51 11.78 40.82
N GLU A 138 -25.59 11.38 39.55
CA GLU A 138 -26.36 12.08 38.51
C GLU A 138 -27.32 11.09 37.84
#